data_AF-A0A924Y1B7-F1
#
_entry.id   AF-A0A924Y1B7-F1
#
_cell.length_a   1.000
_cell.length_b   1.000
_cell.length_c   1.000
_cell.angle_alpha   90.00
_cell.angle_beta   90.00
_cell.angle_gamma   90.00
#
_symmetry.space_group_name_H-M   'P 1'
#
loop_
_entity.id
_entity.type
_entity.pdbx_description
1 polymer ?
#
loop_
_entity_poly.entity_id
_entity_poly.type
_entity_poly.pdbx_seq_one_letter_code
_entity_poly.pdbx_strand_id
1 'polypeptide(L)'
;MLGGAAAADAIVEFVIQGVTLDGKPFRPSDWAERLCGVMSAFGGDHRMQYSPYVHPVTASGVRCVVVDVRLEELEPMAYRFLLSFAKDNELKTRDGRDAGRTELARVKRTGDTD
;
A
#
# COMPACT_ATOMS: atom_id res chain seq x y z
N MET A 1 6.20 -12.47 -34.93
CA MET A 1 6.67 -11.91 -33.65
C MET A 1 5.49 -11.83 -32.71
N LEU A 2 5.35 -12.80 -31.80
CA LEU A 2 4.33 -12.80 -30.75
C LEU A 2 4.99 -12.39 -29.43
N GLY A 3 4.31 -11.58 -28.63
CA GLY A 3 4.57 -11.49 -27.19
C GLY A 3 5.13 -10.14 -26.73
N GLY A 4 4.26 -9.19 -26.43
CA GLY A 4 4.64 -7.92 -25.82
C GLY A 4 3.45 -7.19 -25.22
N ALA A 5 2.62 -7.87 -24.43
CA ALA A 5 1.49 -7.25 -23.73
C ALA A 5 1.25 -7.80 -22.31
N ALA A 6 2.07 -8.73 -21.82
CA ALA A 6 1.77 -9.45 -20.57
C ALA A 6 2.13 -8.69 -19.28
N ALA A 7 2.84 -7.55 -19.36
CA ALA A 7 3.23 -6.80 -18.16
C ALA A 7 2.18 -5.76 -17.72
N ALA A 8 1.31 -5.30 -18.63
CA ALA A 8 0.38 -4.20 -18.34
C ALA A 8 -0.78 -4.61 -17.40
N ASP A 9 -1.13 -5.90 -17.38
CA ASP A 9 -2.25 -6.47 -16.61
C ASP A 9 -1.84 -7.10 -15.27
N ALA A 10 -0.54 -7.14 -14.96
CA ALA A 10 -0.09 -7.67 -13.67
C ALA A 10 -0.53 -6.71 -12.55
N ILE A 11 -1.24 -7.23 -11.55
CA ILE A 11 -1.54 -6.50 -10.31
C ILE A 11 -0.22 -6.20 -9.62
N VAL A 12 0.08 -4.92 -9.43
CA VAL A 12 1.33 -4.47 -8.78
C VAL A 12 1.09 -3.86 -7.41
N GLU A 13 -0.17 -3.81 -6.97
CA GLU A 13 -0.56 -3.26 -5.68
C GLU A 13 -1.65 -4.12 -5.05
N PHE A 14 -1.69 -4.19 -3.72
CA PHE A 14 -2.86 -4.64 -2.98
C PHE A 14 -3.30 -3.57 -1.98
N VAL A 15 -4.53 -3.69 -1.51
CA VAL A 15 -5.15 -2.72 -0.59
C VAL A 15 -5.60 -3.44 0.67
N ILE A 16 -5.12 -2.97 1.82
CA ILE A 16 -5.65 -3.35 3.14
C ILE A 16 -6.80 -2.40 3.45
N GLN A 17 -8.00 -2.93 3.65
CA GLN A 17 -9.18 -2.13 3.93
C GLN A 17 -9.38 -1.98 5.44
N GLY A 18 -9.79 -0.79 5.88
CA GLY A 18 -10.19 -0.52 7.28
C GLY A 18 -11.55 -1.12 7.62
N VAL A 19 -11.82 -2.33 7.14
CA VAL A 19 -13.03 -3.12 7.33
C VAL A 19 -12.57 -4.53 7.64
N THR A 20 -13.04 -5.09 8.75
CA THR A 20 -12.71 -6.45 9.15
C THR A 20 -13.41 -7.47 8.24
N LEU A 21 -13.02 -8.74 8.29
CA LEU A 21 -13.65 -9.84 7.56
C LEU A 21 -15.15 -9.91 7.87
N ASP A 22 -15.53 -9.66 9.12
CA ASP A 22 -16.91 -9.56 9.61
C ASP A 22 -17.66 -8.29 9.15
N GLY A 23 -17.03 -7.41 8.38
CA GLY A 23 -17.67 -6.21 7.82
C GLY A 23 -17.74 -5.02 8.78
N LYS A 24 -17.04 -5.05 9.91
CA LYS A 24 -17.01 -3.94 10.88
C LYS A 24 -15.91 -2.93 10.52
N PRO A 25 -16.12 -1.62 10.73
CA PRO A 25 -15.06 -0.63 10.57
C PRO A 25 -13.91 -0.89 11.56
N PHE A 26 -12.68 -0.90 11.06
CA PHE A 26 -11.48 -1.02 11.90
C PHE A 26 -11.17 0.31 12.60
N ARG A 27 -10.67 0.23 13.83
CA ARG A 27 -10.41 1.38 14.71
C ARG A 27 -8.99 1.28 15.28
N PRO A 28 -8.36 2.42 15.65
CA PRO A 28 -8.87 3.79 15.55
C PRO A 28 -8.99 4.29 14.10
N SER A 29 -9.66 5.42 13.87
CA SER A 29 -9.88 5.95 12.51
C SER A 29 -8.60 6.43 11.83
N ASP A 30 -7.53 6.65 12.57
CA ASP A 30 -6.20 7.08 12.11
C ASP A 30 -5.21 5.90 11.94
N TRP A 31 -5.70 4.66 11.92
CA TRP A 31 -4.86 3.47 11.84
C TRP A 31 -3.99 3.43 10.57
N ALA A 32 -4.51 3.92 9.44
CA ALA A 32 -3.82 3.88 8.16
C ALA A 32 -2.58 4.78 8.19
N GLU A 33 -2.75 5.98 8.74
CA GLU A 33 -1.68 6.95 8.97
C GLU A 33 -0.65 6.41 9.96
N ARG A 34 -1.10 5.78 11.07
CA ARG A 34 -0.21 5.13 12.03
C ARG A 34 0.62 4.01 11.41
N LEU A 35 -0.01 3.15 10.61
CA LEU A 35 0.66 2.06 9.93
C LEU A 35 1.72 2.58 8.95
N CYS A 36 1.38 3.58 8.14
CA CYS A 36 2.32 4.20 7.21
C CYS A 36 3.46 4.93 7.94
N GLY A 37 3.19 5.52 9.11
CA GLY A 37 4.20 6.12 9.98
C GLY A 37 5.22 5.10 10.48
N VAL A 38 4.78 3.91 10.89
CA VAL A 38 5.67 2.79 11.25
C VAL A 38 6.53 2.38 10.06
N MET A 39 5.98 2.37 8.84
CA MET A 39 6.73 2.09 7.61
C MET A 39 7.80 3.14 7.29
N SER A 40 7.61 4.41 7.67
CA SER A 40 8.62 5.45 7.47
C SER A 40 9.91 5.23 8.29
N ALA A 41 9.84 4.48 9.38
CA ALA A 41 11.00 4.16 10.23
C ALA A 41 11.85 3.00 9.70
N PHE A 42 11.36 2.22 8.73
CA PHE A 42 12.12 1.12 8.12
C PHE A 42 13.10 1.60 7.03
N GLY A 43 12.96 2.85 6.55
CA GLY A 43 13.91 3.47 5.62
C GLY A 43 15.22 3.78 6.34
N GLY A 44 16.32 3.17 5.87
CA GLY A 44 17.63 3.15 6.54
C GLY A 44 18.29 4.50 6.85
N ASP A 45 17.72 5.62 6.42
CA ASP A 45 18.31 6.97 6.53
C ASP A 45 17.63 7.89 7.57
N HIS A 46 16.77 7.38 8.46
CA HIS A 46 16.09 8.18 9.52
C HIS A 46 15.30 9.41 9.02
N ARG A 47 15.10 9.56 7.71
CA ARG A 47 14.21 10.58 7.15
C ARG A 47 12.80 10.02 7.25
N MET A 48 11.93 10.68 8.01
CA MET A 48 10.49 10.41 8.10
C MET A 48 9.80 10.71 6.75
N GLN A 49 10.18 9.99 5.69
CA GLN A 49 9.50 10.01 4.42
C GLN A 49 8.68 8.72 4.33
N TYR A 50 7.39 8.86 4.05
CA TYR A 50 6.54 7.71 3.76
C TYR A 50 7.20 6.89 2.64
N SER A 51 7.29 5.57 2.83
CA SER A 51 7.74 4.68 1.76
C SER A 51 6.87 4.94 0.52
N PRO A 52 7.43 5.22 -0.67
CA PRO A 52 6.62 5.49 -1.86
C PRO A 52 5.75 4.28 -2.26
N TYR A 53 6.05 3.11 -1.68
CA TYR A 53 5.38 1.84 -1.87
C TYR A 53 4.23 1.60 -0.88
N VAL A 54 4.08 2.42 0.17
CA VAL A 54 3.03 2.26 1.18
C VAL A 54 2.42 3.61 1.51
N HIS A 55 1.11 3.77 1.28
CA HIS A 55 0.46 5.05 1.55
C HIS A 55 -1.01 4.91 1.93
N PRO A 56 -1.53 5.81 2.79
CA PRO A 56 -2.91 5.79 3.19
C PRO A 56 -3.77 6.39 2.07
N VAL A 57 -4.97 5.85 1.89
CA VAL A 57 -5.99 6.39 0.99
C VAL A 57 -7.36 6.30 1.66
N THR A 58 -8.31 7.11 1.19
CA THR A 58 -9.73 6.96 1.54
C THR A 58 -10.48 6.50 0.31
N ALA A 59 -11.12 5.34 0.38
CA ALA A 59 -11.94 4.79 -0.70
C ALA A 59 -13.38 4.64 -0.21
N SER A 60 -14.33 5.34 -0.83
CA SER A 60 -15.75 5.31 -0.45
C SER A 60 -16.01 5.55 1.05
N GLY A 61 -15.25 6.48 1.65
CA GLY A 61 -15.35 6.82 3.09
C GLY A 61 -14.64 5.84 4.04
N VAL A 62 -14.03 4.77 3.53
CA VAL A 62 -13.24 3.81 4.31
C VAL A 62 -11.76 4.16 4.20
N ARG A 63 -11.07 4.23 5.35
CA ARG A 63 -9.60 4.34 5.38
C ARG A 63 -8.97 3.02 4.95
N CYS A 64 -7.99 3.10 4.06
CA CYS A 64 -7.26 1.96 3.52
C CYS A 64 -5.76 2.28 3.43
N VAL A 65 -4.95 1.24 3.29
CA VAL A 65 -3.53 1.35 2.96
C VAL A 65 -3.28 0.63 1.65
N VAL A 66 -2.63 1.31 0.71
CA VAL A 66 -2.17 0.72 -0.55
C VAL A 66 -0.72 0.28 -0.36
N VAL A 67 -0.41 -0.93 -0.83
CA VAL A 67 0.92 -1.52 -0.74
C VAL A 67 1.33 -1.99 -2.14
N ASP A 68 2.48 -1.50 -2.62
CA ASP A 68 3.10 -1.92 -3.89
C ASP A 68 3.89 -3.21 -3.67
N VAL A 69 3.68 -4.21 -4.51
CA VAL A 69 4.29 -5.54 -4.38
C VAL A 69 5.81 -5.51 -4.51
N ARG A 70 6.38 -4.49 -5.17
CA ARG A 70 7.84 -4.32 -5.27
C ARG A 70 8.50 -4.09 -3.91
N LEU A 71 7.72 -3.70 -2.89
CA LEU A 71 8.21 -3.63 -1.52
C LEU A 71 8.73 -4.98 -1.01
N GLU A 72 8.21 -6.10 -1.52
CA GLU A 72 8.68 -7.43 -1.13
C GLU A 72 10.15 -7.65 -1.50
N GLU A 73 10.57 -7.18 -2.66
CA GLU A 73 11.96 -7.31 -3.12
C GLU A 73 12.89 -6.31 -2.43
N LEU A 74 12.42 -5.09 -2.19
CA LEU A 74 13.21 -3.99 -1.61
C LEU A 74 13.35 -4.13 -0.09
N GLU A 75 12.25 -4.40 0.61
CA GLU A 75 12.17 -4.46 2.06
C GLU A 75 11.26 -5.65 2.51
N PRO A 76 11.73 -6.90 2.40
CA PRO A 76 10.91 -8.10 2.66
C PRO A 76 10.34 -8.18 4.09
N MET A 77 10.99 -7.54 5.06
CA MET A 77 10.50 -7.48 6.44
C MET A 77 9.30 -6.55 6.57
N ALA A 78 9.34 -5.36 5.95
CA ALA A 78 8.23 -4.41 5.95
C ALA A 78 7.01 -5.00 5.21
N TYR A 79 7.25 -5.64 4.06
CA TYR A 79 6.19 -6.30 3.31
C TYR A 79 5.48 -7.39 4.14
N ARG A 80 6.24 -8.29 4.76
CA ARG A 80 5.68 -9.33 5.64
C ARG A 80 4.96 -8.75 6.84
N PHE A 81 5.46 -7.66 7.40
CA PHE A 81 4.77 -6.96 8.49
C PHE A 81 3.39 -6.45 8.07
N LEU A 82 3.24 -5.88 6.87
CA LEU A 82 1.95 -5.40 6.35
C LEU A 82 0.96 -6.56 6.12
N LEU A 83 1.45 -7.69 5.60
CA LEU A 83 0.64 -8.89 5.43
C LEU A 83 0.16 -9.45 6.78
N SER A 84 1.08 -9.58 7.74
CA SER A 84 0.74 -10.02 9.10
C SER A 84 -0.22 -9.04 9.78
N PHE A 85 -0.01 -7.73 9.63
CA PHE A 85 -0.92 -6.72 10.19
C PHE A 85 -2.35 -6.91 9.69
N ALA A 86 -2.55 -7.11 8.38
CA ALA A 86 -3.88 -7.36 7.83
C ALA A 86 -4.48 -8.66 8.38
N LYS A 87 -3.68 -9.74 8.45
CA LYS A 87 -4.12 -11.03 8.94
C LYS A 87 -4.51 -11.00 10.42
N ASP A 88 -3.64 -10.46 11.27
CA ASP A 88 -3.79 -10.46 12.73
C ASP A 88 -4.97 -9.57 13.18
N ASN A 89 -5.30 -8.54 12.39
CA ASN A 89 -6.45 -7.67 12.62
C ASN A 89 -7.69 -8.08 11.82
N GLU A 90 -7.64 -9.23 11.16
CA GLU A 90 -8.73 -9.77 10.34
C GLU A 90 -9.27 -8.73 9.34
N LEU A 91 -8.38 -8.01 8.67
CA LEU A 91 -8.74 -6.98 7.70
C LEU A 91 -8.97 -7.59 6.33
N LYS A 92 -9.96 -7.06 5.61
CA LYS A 92 -10.16 -7.40 4.20
C LYS A 92 -9.00 -6.87 3.38
N THR A 93 -8.52 -7.70 2.46
CA THR A 93 -7.58 -7.31 1.42
C THR A 93 -8.22 -7.46 0.05
N ARG A 94 -7.78 -6.65 -0.90
CA ARG A 94 -8.17 -6.76 -2.31
C ARG A 94 -7.05 -6.32 -3.22
N ASP A 95 -7.14 -6.74 -4.47
CA ASP A 95 -6.22 -6.27 -5.50
C ASP A 95 -6.36 -4.75 -5.72
N GLY A 96 -5.21 -4.13 -5.95
CA GLY A 96 -5.03 -2.71 -6.24
C GLY A 96 -4.98 -2.45 -7.74
N ARG A 97 -4.14 -1.50 -8.17
CA ARG A 97 -4.01 -1.17 -9.59
C ARG A 97 -3.16 -2.18 -10.35
N ASP A 98 -3.52 -2.35 -11.62
CA ASP A 98 -2.66 -2.95 -12.64
C ASP A 98 -1.43 -2.07 -12.93
N ALA A 99 -0.37 -2.69 -13.46
CA ALA A 99 0.89 -2.04 -13.78
C ALA A 99 0.73 -0.84 -14.73
N GLY A 100 -0.28 -0.86 -15.62
CA GLY A 100 -0.53 0.20 -16.60
C GLY A 100 -0.90 1.57 -16.01
N ARG A 101 -1.45 1.64 -14.79
CA ARG A 101 -1.86 2.92 -14.15
C ARG A 101 -0.88 3.45 -13.11
N THR A 102 0.11 2.67 -12.70
CA THR A 102 1.04 3.02 -11.60
C THR A 102 2.04 4.11 -11.99
N GLU A 103 2.39 4.22 -13.27
CA GLU A 103 3.33 5.22 -13.80
C GLU A 103 2.80 6.66 -13.68
N LEU A 104 1.51 6.88 -13.94
CA LEU A 104 0.84 8.19 -13.80
C LEU A 104 0.80 8.71 -12.35
N ALA A 105 0.76 7.80 -11.37
CA ALA A 105 0.73 8.16 -9.95
C ALA A 105 2.13 8.38 -9.35
N ARG A 106 3.19 7.92 -10.01
CA ARG A 106 4.57 8.30 -9.67
C ARG A 106 4.82 9.76 -10.02
N VAL A 107 4.39 10.20 -11.21
CA VAL A 107 4.59 11.58 -11.70
C VAL A 107 3.90 12.62 -10.81
N LYS A 108 2.73 12.31 -10.22
CA LYS A 108 2.00 13.26 -9.37
C LYS A 108 2.46 13.33 -7.91
N ARG A 109 3.18 12.33 -7.39
CA ARG A 109 3.55 12.27 -5.94
C ARG A 109 4.92 12.84 -5.61
N THR A 110 5.78 13.06 -6.60
CA THR A 110 7.09 13.72 -6.42
C THR A 110 6.99 15.26 -6.44
N GLY A 111 5.81 15.84 -6.70
CA GLY A 111 5.62 17.28 -6.87
C GLY A 111 5.12 18.06 -5.65
N ASP A 112 4.62 17.40 -4.60
CA ASP A 112 3.96 18.09 -3.46
C ASP A 112 4.86 18.09 -2.21
N THR A 113 6.01 18.74 -2.31
CA THR A 113 6.79 19.15 -1.13
C THR A 113 7.27 20.58 -1.36
N ASP A 114 6.36 21.53 -1.16
CA ASP A 114 6.67 22.94 -0.88
C ASP A 114 6.82 23.14 0.64
#